data_AF-A0A2R8W6N0-F1
#
_entry.id   AF-A0A2R8W6N0-F1
#
_cell.length_a   1.000
_cell.length_b   1.000
_cell.length_c   1.000
_cell.angle_alpha   90.00
_cell.angle_beta   90.00
_cell.angle_gamma   90.00
#
_symmetry.space_group_name_H-M   'P 1'
#
loop_
_entity.id
_entity.type
_entity.pdbx_description
1 polymer ?
#
loop_
_entity_poly.entity_id
_entity_poly.type
_entity_poly.pdbx_seq_one_letter_code
_entity_poly.pdbx_strand_id
1 'polypeptide(L)' 'MGEPHGSMRILVTGGSGLVGRAIQKVVADGAGLPGEEWVFVSSKDADLTKYSPPTSSISLQW' A
#
# COMPACT_ATOMS: atom_id res chain seq x y z
N MET A 1 -0.47 30.11 -4.10
CA MET A 1 -0.28 29.05 -5.12
C MET A 1 0.01 27.79 -4.33
N GLY A 2 -1.00 26.92 -4.14
CA GLY A 2 -0.87 25.74 -3.27
C GLY A 2 0.12 24.76 -3.89
N GLU A 3 1.08 24.29 -3.09
CA GLU A 3 2.07 23.29 -3.48
C GLU A 3 1.36 22.00 -3.97
N PRO A 4 1.98 21.19 -4.84
CA PRO A 4 1.41 19.89 -5.16
C PRO A 4 1.41 19.08 -3.87
N HIS A 5 0.26 18.97 -3.22
CA HIS A 5 0.03 18.01 -2.15
C HIS A 5 0.35 16.64 -2.77
N GLY A 6 1.57 16.16 -2.53
CA GLY A 6 2.09 14.97 -3.19
C GLY A 6 1.12 13.82 -2.96
N SER A 7 0.74 13.13 -4.04
CA SER A 7 -0.20 12.02 -3.99
C SER A 7 0.23 11.04 -2.90
N MET A 8 -0.57 10.89 -1.85
CA MET A 8 -0.29 10.02 -0.71
C MET A 8 -0.80 8.63 -1.03
N ARG A 9 0.13 7.67 -1.19
CA ARG A 9 -0.21 6.26 -1.41
C ARG A 9 -0.40 5.53 -0.09
N ILE A 10 -1.55 4.91 0.08
CA ILE A 10 -1.95 4.20 1.30
C ILE A 10 -2.12 2.73 0.95
N LEU A 11 -1.23 1.88 1.47
CA LEU A 11 -1.28 0.44 1.30
C LEU A 11 -1.94 -0.21 2.52
N VAL A 12 -3.03 -0.95 2.30
CA VAL A 12 -3.74 -1.71 3.34
C VAL A 12 -3.51 -3.19 3.11
N THR A 13 -2.70 -3.79 3.98
CA THR A 13 -2.48 -5.25 4.01
C THR A 13 -3.61 -5.94 4.78
N GLY A 14 -4.08 -7.09 4.30
CA GLY A 14 -5.28 -7.73 4.84
C GLY A 14 -6.57 -7.05 4.37
N GLY A 15 -6.55 -6.41 3.21
CA GLY A 15 -7.67 -5.68 2.61
C GLY A 15 -8.94 -6.51 2.41
N SER A 16 -8.82 -7.84 2.35
CA SER A 16 -9.96 -8.76 2.27
C SER A 16 -10.57 -9.14 3.62
N GLY A 17 -9.91 -8.82 4.73
CA GLY A 17 -10.39 -9.08 6.09
C GLY A 17 -11.48 -8.10 6.52
N LEU A 18 -12.09 -8.35 7.68
CA LEU A 18 -13.21 -7.55 8.20
C LEU A 18 -12.89 -6.04 8.24
N VAL A 19 -11.75 -5.69 8.82
CA VAL A 19 -11.32 -4.29 8.95
C VAL A 19 -10.94 -3.70 7.59
N GLY A 20 -10.23 -4.45 6.75
CA GLY A 20 -9.87 -4.02 5.39
C GLY A 20 -11.09 -3.66 4.55
N ARG A 21 -12.14 -4.48 4.61
CA ARG A 21 -13.42 -4.23 3.92
C ARG A 21 -14.18 -3.03 4.50
N ALA A 22 -14.15 -2.83 5.81
CA ALA A 22 -14.77 -1.67 6.44
C ALA A 22 -14.09 -0.36 5.99
N ILE A 23 -12.75 -0.35 5.93
CA ILE A 23 -11.97 0.80 5.44
C ILE A 23 -12.29 1.06 3.96
N GLN A 24 -12.29 0.01 3.12
CA GLN A 24 -12.69 0.14 1.71
C GLN A 24 -14.06 0.81 1.56
N LYS A 25 -15.03 0.39 2.38
CA LYS A 25 -16.38 0.93 2.32
C LYS A 25 -16.42 2.41 2.73
N VAL A 26 -15.79 2.78 3.84
CA VAL A 26 -15.79 4.16 4.33
C VAL A 26 -15.07 5.11 3.36
N VAL A 27 -13.96 4.66 2.77
CA VAL A 27 -13.24 5.43 1.74
C VAL A 27 -14.11 5.60 0.49
N ALA A 28 -14.77 4.55 0.02
CA ALA A 28 -15.68 4.60 -1.13
C ALA A 28 -16.93 5.46 -0.87
N ASP A 29 -17.39 5.52 0.38
CA ASP A 29 -18.52 6.35 0.82
C ASP A 29 -18.13 7.84 1.03
N GLY A 30 -16.89 8.24 0.70
CA GLY A 30 -16.47 9.64 0.60
C GLY A 30 -15.54 10.13 1.72
N ALA A 31 -15.04 9.24 2.58
CA ALA A 31 -14.03 9.62 3.58
C ALA A 31 -12.62 9.79 3.00
N GLY A 32 -12.38 9.29 1.78
CA GLY A 32 -11.09 9.46 1.11
C GLY A 32 -10.84 10.93 0.77
N LEU A 33 -9.63 11.42 1.08
CA LEU A 33 -9.25 12.80 0.83
C LEU A 33 -8.68 12.97 -0.60
N PRO A 34 -8.85 14.15 -1.22
CA PRO A 34 -8.20 14.45 -2.48
C PRO A 34 -6.68 14.34 -2.35
N GLY A 35 -6.07 13.58 -3.25
CA GLY A 35 -4.63 13.28 -3.23
C GLY A 35 -4.28 11.94 -2.60
N GLU A 36 -5.25 11.19 -2.05
CA GLU A 36 -5.00 9.83 -1.55
C GLU A 36 -5.22 8.78 -2.64
N GLU A 37 -4.28 7.84 -2.76
CA GLU A 37 -4.38 6.66 -3.62
C GLU A 37 -4.35 5.41 -2.73
N TRP A 38 -5.48 4.71 -2.62
CA TRP A 38 -5.66 3.56 -1.73
C TRP A 38 -5.45 2.23 -2.46
N VAL A 39 -4.52 1.41 -1.98
CA VAL A 39 -4.21 0.08 -2.50
C VAL A 39 -4.50 -0.96 -1.43
N PHE A 40 -5.41 -1.89 -1.71
CA PHE A 40 -5.80 -2.94 -0.77
C PHE A 40 -5.27 -4.30 -1.25
N VAL A 41 -4.48 -4.97 -0.43
CA VAL A 41 -3.87 -6.27 -0.76
C VAL A 41 -4.31 -7.36 0.22
N SER A 42 -4.52 -8.58 -0.28
CA SER A 42 -4.80 -9.75 0.54
C SER A 42 -3.54 -10.59 0.77
N SER A 43 -3.63 -11.61 1.63
CA SER A 43 -2.55 -12.58 1.83
C SER A 43 -2.20 -13.39 0.57
N LYS A 44 -3.08 -13.40 -0.45
CA LYS A 44 -2.77 -13.97 -1.78
C LYS A 44 -1.89 -13.05 -2.63
N ASP A 45 -1.97 -11.74 -2.39
CA ASP A 45 -1.28 -10.71 -3.17
C ASP A 45 0.06 -10.30 -2.51
N ALA A 46 0.13 -10.38 -1.18
CA ALA A 46 1.34 -10.12 -0.41
C ALA A 46 1.43 -11.08 0.79
N ASP A 47 2.37 -12.02 0.73
CA ASP A 47 2.73 -12.87 1.86
C ASP A 47 3.70 -12.13 2.77
N LEU A 48 3.19 -11.57 3.87
CA LEU A 48 3.94 -10.75 4.83
C LEU A 48 5.03 -11.54 5.60
N THR A 49 5.12 -12.85 5.39
CA THR A 49 6.18 -13.69 5.99
C THR A 49 7.40 -13.86 5.07
N LYS A 50 7.29 -13.46 3.80
CA LYS A 50 8.36 -13.60 2.80
C LYS A 50 9.05 -12.28 2.52
N TYR A 51 10.29 -12.17 2.96
CA TYR A 51 11.19 -11.11 2.53
C TYR A 51 12.06 -11.62 1.38
N SER A 52 11.90 -11.03 0.18
CA SER A 52 12.83 -11.22 -0.93
C SER A 52 13.79 -10.02 -0.95
N PRO A 53 15.07 -10.19 -0.57
CA PRO A 53 16.03 -9.12 -0.75
C PRO A 53 16.19 -8.81 -2.25
N PRO A 54 16.48 -7.55 -2.61
CA PRO A 54 16.77 -7.20 -3.99
C PRO A 54 18.01 -7.98 -4.47
N THR A 55 17.92 -8.60 -5.65
CA THR A 55 18.94 -9.48 -6.25
C THR A 55 20.18 -8.75 -6.75
N SER A 56 20.43 -7.52 -6.29
CA SER A 56 21.63 -6.78 -6.65
C SER A 56 22.82 -7.37 -5.90
N SER A 57 23.44 -8.39 -6.49
CA SER A 57 24.77 -8.85 -6.12
C SER A 57 25.76 -7.71 -6.33
N ILE A 58 26.00 -6.92 -5.27
CA ILE A 58 27.22 -6.12 -5.19
C ILE A 58 28.37 -7.13 -5.08
N SER A 59 28.97 -7.45 -6.22
CA SER A 59 30.28 -8.10 -6.27
C SER A 59 31.31 -7.06 -5.88
N LEU A 60 31.63 -6.98 -4.59
CA LEU A 60 32.86 -6.32 -4.14
C LEU A 60 34.01 -7.29 -4.45
N GLN A 61 34.65 -7.06 -5.59
CA GLN A 61 35.93 -7.65 -5.92
C GLN A 61 36.99 -6.71 -5.33
N TRP A 62 37.69 -7.21 -4.32
CA TRP A 62 38.83 -6.53 -3.69
C TRP A 62 40.05 -6.56 -4.60
#